data_AF-A0A0V0Z6E8-F1
#
_entry.id   AF-A0A0V0Z6E8-F1
#
_cell.length_a   1.000
_cell.length_b   1.000
_cell.length_c   1.000
_cell.angle_alpha   90.00
_cell.angle_beta   90.00
_cell.angle_gamma   90.00
#
_symmetry.space_group_name_H-M   'P 1'
#
loop_
_entity.id
_entity.type
_entity.pdbx_description
1 polymer ?
#
loop_
_entity_poly.entity_id
_entity_poly.type
_entity_poly.pdbx_seq_one_letter_code
_entity_poly.pdbx_strand_id
1 'polypeptide(L)'
;MLRLLFNIPSCNILHQTISTSSMGIKKESCIEENLVAEEKTGQHDFVAQDKIRARSVLKHLNVYVPPEDLQNRLENAVKKYCPSWNENWKEFSLEDAKMKFQILNHLEISLGKLILNSCLHELKTMEDVLNYFLKPVSITSDYSKMARSSQLPKNVHILEDAVRFHPLTDEQHGGITAFPKSSTYVPSLRFRRYVKGFRAKTEWHHFEEKHFDYTSTPPEAPWLKKKSERMDNIRVNKLCYF
;
A
#
# COMPACT_ATOMS: atom_id res chain seq x y z
N MET A 1 -13.05 -29.85 52.05
CA MET A 1 -13.39 -28.41 52.04
C MET A 1 -12.12 -27.60 52.30
N LEU A 2 -11.42 -27.15 51.26
CA LEU A 2 -10.31 -26.21 51.37
C LEU A 2 -10.46 -25.22 50.20
N ARG A 3 -10.96 -24.02 50.53
CA ARG A 3 -11.05 -22.88 49.61
C ARG A 3 -9.67 -22.22 49.55
N LEU A 4 -9.02 -22.25 48.39
CA LEU A 4 -7.90 -21.36 48.10
C LEU A 4 -8.43 -20.20 47.24
N LEU A 5 -8.45 -19.02 47.86
CA LEU A 5 -8.80 -17.74 47.26
C LEU A 5 -7.62 -17.28 46.40
N PHE A 6 -7.81 -17.17 45.09
CA PHE A 6 -6.89 -16.47 44.21
C PHE A 6 -7.35 -15.01 44.03
N ASN A 7 -6.57 -14.10 44.58
CA ASN A 7 -6.64 -12.66 44.35
C ASN A 7 -6.31 -12.36 42.88
N ILE A 8 -7.23 -11.68 42.18
CA ILE A 8 -7.04 -11.14 40.84
C ILE A 8 -6.77 -9.64 41.00
N PRO A 9 -5.63 -9.09 40.53
CA PRO A 9 -5.43 -7.64 40.53
C PRO A 9 -6.27 -6.99 39.42
N SER A 10 -7.09 -6.03 39.82
CA SER A 10 -7.88 -5.13 38.97
C SER A 10 -6.97 -4.19 38.18
N CYS A 11 -6.90 -4.35 36.86
CA CYS A 11 -6.31 -3.36 35.95
C CYS A 11 -7.38 -2.37 35.48
N ASN A 12 -7.31 -1.15 35.99
CA ASN A 12 -8.02 0.02 35.47
C ASN A 12 -7.48 0.36 34.08
N ILE A 13 -8.32 0.26 33.05
CA ILE A 13 -8.05 0.85 31.74
C ILE A 13 -9.03 2.00 31.55
N LEU A 14 -8.44 3.19 31.40
CA LEU A 14 -9.09 4.45 31.12
C LEU A 14 -9.88 4.36 29.81
N HIS A 15 -11.20 4.41 29.90
CA HIS A 15 -12.07 4.67 28.76
C HIS A 15 -11.96 6.16 28.42
N GLN A 16 -11.23 6.50 27.36
CA GLN A 16 -11.42 7.79 26.70
C GLN A 16 -12.64 7.70 25.79
N THR A 17 -13.69 8.42 26.19
CA THR A 17 -14.93 8.63 25.45
C THR A 17 -14.66 9.51 24.23
N ILE A 18 -14.86 8.98 23.03
CA ILE A 18 -15.02 9.83 21.84
C ILE A 18 -16.48 10.25 21.79
N SER A 19 -16.72 11.53 22.05
CA SER A 19 -18.01 12.20 21.90
C SER A 19 -18.41 12.22 20.42
N THR A 20 -19.37 11.39 20.03
CA THR A 20 -20.07 11.53 18.76
C THR A 20 -21.15 12.59 18.92
N SER A 21 -20.85 13.82 18.49
CA SER A 21 -21.86 14.85 18.34
C SER A 21 -22.85 14.46 17.25
N SER A 22 -24.12 14.35 17.65
CA SER A 22 -25.30 14.17 16.83
C SER A 22 -25.38 15.16 15.67
N MET A 23 -25.65 14.69 14.46
CA MET A 23 -26.37 15.46 13.44
C MET A 23 -27.27 14.54 12.62
N GLY A 24 -28.56 14.60 12.96
CA GLY A 24 -29.72 14.61 12.05
C GLY A 24 -29.79 13.62 10.88
N ILE A 25 -30.64 12.61 11.05
CA ILE A 25 -31.31 11.91 9.96
C ILE A 25 -32.29 12.89 9.28
N LYS A 26 -32.16 13.08 7.96
CA LYS A 26 -33.25 13.50 7.08
C LYS A 26 -33.22 12.66 5.81
N LYS A 27 -34.20 11.75 5.70
CA LYS A 27 -34.80 11.31 4.42
C LYS A 27 -35.75 12.45 3.99
N GLU A 28 -36.05 12.81 2.75
CA GLU A 28 -36.02 12.21 1.41
C GLU A 28 -36.26 13.40 0.43
N SER A 29 -35.71 13.39 -0.79
CA SER A 29 -36.45 13.73 -2.03
C SER A 29 -35.54 13.71 -3.27
N CYS A 30 -36.16 13.45 -4.41
CA CYS A 30 -35.59 13.06 -5.69
C CYS A 30 -34.98 14.21 -6.50
N ILE A 31 -33.98 13.84 -7.32
CA ILE A 31 -33.65 14.31 -8.68
C ILE A 31 -34.06 15.75 -9.02
N GLU A 32 -33.06 16.65 -9.08
CA GLU A 32 -32.96 17.66 -10.14
C GLU A 32 -31.48 17.89 -10.50
N GLU A 33 -31.18 17.78 -11.78
CA GLU A 33 -29.89 18.12 -12.38
C GLU A 33 -29.68 19.62 -12.25
N ASN A 34 -28.55 20.05 -11.67
CA ASN A 34 -28.05 21.41 -11.89
C ASN A 34 -26.52 21.44 -11.90
N LEU A 35 -26.00 21.83 -13.06
CA LEU A 35 -24.61 22.14 -13.34
C LEU A 35 -24.19 23.38 -12.54
N VAL A 36 -23.37 23.19 -11.51
CA VAL A 36 -22.59 24.28 -10.90
C VAL A 36 -21.16 23.81 -10.79
N ALA A 37 -20.28 24.48 -11.54
CA ALA A 37 -18.84 24.28 -11.48
C ALA A 37 -18.35 24.76 -10.10
N GLU A 38 -18.09 23.83 -9.20
CA GLU A 38 -17.44 24.15 -7.93
C GLU A 38 -15.96 24.46 -8.17
N GLU A 39 -15.59 25.68 -7.76
CA GLU A 39 -14.22 26.17 -7.68
C GLU A 39 -13.41 25.24 -6.76
N LYS A 40 -12.46 24.51 -7.36
CA LYS A 40 -11.59 23.58 -6.65
C LYS A 40 -10.63 24.36 -5.76
N THR A 41 -11.03 24.58 -4.50
CA THR A 41 -10.07 24.84 -3.43
C THR A 41 -9.07 23.69 -3.43
N GLY A 42 -7.77 24.01 -3.42
CA GLY A 42 -6.64 23.08 -3.60
C GLY A 42 -6.42 22.10 -2.44
N GLN A 43 -7.49 21.51 -1.91
CA GLN A 43 -7.40 20.38 -1.00
C GLN A 43 -7.09 19.15 -1.85
N HIS A 44 -5.81 18.79 -1.91
CA HIS A 44 -5.41 17.53 -2.53
C HIS A 44 -6.04 16.38 -1.75
N ASP A 45 -7.07 15.76 -2.33
CA ASP A 45 -7.70 14.56 -1.79
C ASP A 45 -6.62 13.49 -1.56
N PHE A 46 -6.25 13.25 -0.30
CA PHE A 46 -5.28 12.23 0.08
C PHE A 46 -5.68 10.85 -0.49
N VAL A 47 -6.99 10.59 -0.51
CA VAL A 47 -7.60 9.40 -1.11
C VAL A 47 -7.36 9.31 -2.62
N ALA A 48 -7.36 10.42 -3.35
CA ALA A 48 -7.08 10.45 -4.79
C ALA A 48 -5.58 10.27 -5.09
N GLN A 49 -4.70 10.87 -4.27
CA GLN A 49 -3.26 10.68 -4.39
C GLN A 49 -2.84 9.23 -4.12
N ASP A 50 -3.45 8.57 -3.14
CA ASP A 50 -3.20 7.16 -2.86
C ASP A 50 -3.73 6.24 -3.97
N LYS A 51 -4.84 6.58 -4.64
CA LYS A 51 -5.31 5.86 -5.83
C LYS A 51 -4.32 5.95 -7.00
N ILE A 52 -3.68 7.10 -7.21
CA ILE A 52 -2.65 7.27 -8.25
C ILE A 52 -1.38 6.48 -7.88
N ARG A 53 -0.97 6.53 -6.60
CA ARG A 53 0.17 5.76 -6.07
C ARG A 53 -0.07 4.25 -6.11
N ALA A 54 -1.32 3.80 -5.97
CA ALA A 54 -1.73 2.40 -6.04
C ALA A 54 -1.81 1.83 -7.47
N ARG A 55 -1.60 2.65 -8.51
CA ARG A 55 -1.41 2.18 -9.91
C ARG A 55 -0.05 1.50 -10.06
N SER A 56 0.11 0.37 -9.39
CA SER A 56 1.23 -0.53 -9.58
C SER A 56 0.98 -1.46 -10.77
N VAL A 57 1.98 -2.28 -11.13
CA VAL A 57 1.84 -3.31 -12.17
C VAL A 57 0.70 -4.31 -11.86
N LEU A 58 0.41 -4.54 -10.57
CA LEU A 58 -0.66 -5.43 -10.13
C LEU A 58 -1.97 -4.67 -9.93
N LYS A 59 -3.09 -5.28 -10.35
CA LYS A 59 -4.44 -4.77 -10.08
C LYS A 59 -4.64 -4.68 -8.57
N HIS A 60 -5.08 -3.53 -8.09
CA HIS A 60 -5.51 -3.36 -6.70
C HIS A 60 -6.78 -4.19 -6.46
N LEU A 61 -6.71 -5.16 -5.55
CA LEU A 61 -7.88 -5.89 -5.07
C LEU A 61 -8.35 -5.24 -3.78
N ASN A 62 -9.67 -5.12 -3.61
CA ASN A 62 -10.26 -4.68 -2.35
C ASN A 62 -10.39 -5.87 -1.40
N VAL A 63 -10.08 -5.67 -0.11
CA VAL A 63 -10.42 -6.66 0.92
C VAL A 63 -11.93 -6.75 0.97
N TYR A 64 -12.45 -7.98 0.97
CA TYR A 64 -13.88 -8.21 1.11
C TYR A 64 -14.14 -9.21 2.23
N VAL A 65 -15.02 -8.81 3.15
CA VAL A 65 -15.54 -9.64 4.23
C VAL A 65 -17.06 -9.75 4.02
N PRO A 66 -17.62 -10.96 3.94
CA PRO A 66 -19.06 -11.13 3.74
C PRO A 66 -19.84 -10.54 4.92
N PRO A 67 -20.84 -9.68 4.69
CA PRO A 67 -21.69 -9.17 5.76
C PRO A 67 -22.65 -10.26 6.25
N GLU A 68 -23.04 -10.20 7.53
CA GLU A 68 -24.03 -11.13 8.10
C GLU A 68 -25.39 -11.01 7.39
N ASP A 69 -25.77 -9.77 7.02
CA ASP A 69 -27.01 -9.46 6.28
C ASP A 69 -26.96 -9.78 4.78
N LEU A 70 -26.00 -10.58 4.31
CA LEU A 70 -25.81 -10.86 2.89
C LEU A 70 -27.10 -11.40 2.25
N GLN A 71 -27.76 -12.36 2.89
CA GLN A 71 -28.98 -12.98 2.37
C GLN A 71 -30.11 -11.97 2.20
N ASN A 72 -30.33 -11.12 3.21
CA ASN A 72 -31.34 -10.06 3.17
C ASN A 72 -31.08 -9.07 2.04
N ARG A 73 -29.81 -8.72 1.79
CA ARG A 73 -29.44 -7.80 0.70
C ARG A 73 -29.71 -8.43 -0.68
N LEU A 74 -29.43 -9.72 -0.84
CA LEU A 74 -29.71 -10.44 -2.09
C LEU A 74 -31.22 -10.54 -2.32
N GLU A 75 -31.99 -10.91 -1.30
CA GLU A 75 -33.45 -10.98 -1.39
C GLU A 75 -34.06 -9.62 -1.76
N ASN A 76 -33.59 -8.54 -1.14
CA ASN A 76 -34.05 -7.19 -1.46
C ASN A 76 -33.69 -6.78 -2.90
N ALA A 77 -32.52 -7.19 -3.41
CA ALA A 77 -32.14 -6.95 -4.79
C ALA A 77 -33.09 -7.70 -5.76
N VAL A 78 -33.39 -8.97 -5.49
CA VAL A 78 -34.33 -9.76 -6.31
C VAL A 78 -35.71 -9.12 -6.30
N LYS A 79 -36.26 -8.76 -5.13
CA LYS A 79 -37.59 -8.11 -5.03
C LYS A 79 -37.67 -6.78 -5.77
N LYS A 80 -36.58 -6.00 -5.77
CA LYS A 80 -36.53 -4.69 -6.41
C LYS A 80 -36.60 -4.79 -7.94
N TYR A 81 -35.90 -5.75 -8.53
CA TYR A 81 -35.84 -5.91 -9.98
C TYR A 81 -36.90 -6.90 -10.50
N CYS A 82 -37.33 -7.87 -9.69
CA CYS A 82 -38.36 -8.85 -10.02
C CYS A 82 -39.48 -8.87 -8.96
N PRO A 83 -40.43 -7.92 -9.02
CA PRO A 83 -41.53 -7.82 -8.07
C PRO A 83 -42.58 -8.94 -8.21
N SER A 84 -42.58 -9.68 -9.32
CA SER A 84 -43.54 -10.77 -9.60
C SER A 84 -43.12 -12.12 -9.01
N TRP A 85 -41.90 -12.25 -8.50
CA TRP A 85 -41.37 -13.53 -8.02
C TRP A 85 -41.70 -13.74 -6.54
N ASN A 86 -42.54 -14.72 -6.24
CA ASN A 86 -42.96 -15.08 -4.88
C ASN A 86 -42.39 -16.42 -4.39
N GLU A 87 -41.55 -17.09 -5.19
CA GLU A 87 -40.93 -18.37 -4.84
C GLU A 87 -39.57 -18.18 -4.14
N ASN A 88 -38.91 -19.29 -3.77
CA ASN A 88 -37.56 -19.32 -3.21
C ASN A 88 -36.60 -18.47 -4.06
N TRP A 89 -36.19 -17.31 -3.56
CA TRP A 89 -35.32 -16.38 -4.29
C TRP A 89 -33.94 -16.95 -4.65
N LYS A 90 -33.53 -18.04 -3.99
CA LYS A 90 -32.24 -18.72 -4.23
C LYS A 90 -32.23 -19.48 -5.55
N GLU A 91 -33.35 -20.10 -5.91
CA GLU A 91 -33.51 -20.90 -7.13
C GLU A 91 -33.81 -20.02 -8.36
N PHE A 92 -33.88 -18.70 -8.19
CA PHE A 92 -34.11 -17.75 -9.27
C PHE A 92 -33.04 -17.88 -10.37
N SER A 93 -33.50 -18.19 -11.58
CA SER A 93 -32.66 -18.30 -12.78
C SER A 93 -32.36 -16.92 -13.39
N LEU A 94 -31.09 -16.65 -13.66
CA LEU A 94 -30.58 -15.40 -14.24
C LEU A 94 -30.38 -15.52 -15.77
N GLU A 95 -31.41 -15.96 -16.48
CA GLU A 95 -31.37 -16.13 -17.95
C GLU A 95 -31.39 -14.79 -18.70
N ASP A 96 -32.22 -13.85 -18.23
CA ASP A 96 -32.35 -12.53 -18.84
C ASP A 96 -31.10 -11.67 -18.61
N ALA A 97 -30.33 -11.44 -19.68
CA ALA A 97 -29.07 -10.70 -19.61
C ALA A 97 -29.22 -9.28 -19.02
N LYS A 98 -30.31 -8.58 -19.34
CA LYS A 98 -30.57 -7.22 -18.83
C LYS A 98 -30.87 -7.23 -17.33
N MET A 99 -31.69 -8.18 -16.89
CA MET A 99 -32.06 -8.35 -15.48
C MET A 99 -30.85 -8.78 -14.66
N LYS A 100 -30.11 -9.77 -15.15
CA LYS A 100 -28.85 -10.23 -14.58
C LYS A 100 -27.88 -9.06 -14.40
N PHE A 101 -27.69 -8.23 -15.42
CA PHE A 101 -26.81 -7.06 -15.31
C PHE A 101 -27.26 -6.09 -14.22
N GLN A 102 -28.56 -5.75 -14.16
CA GLN A 102 -29.09 -4.81 -13.17
C GLN A 102 -28.92 -5.32 -11.73
N ILE A 103 -29.26 -6.59 -11.49
CA ILE A 103 -29.14 -7.23 -10.17
C ILE A 103 -27.66 -7.27 -9.75
N LEU A 104 -26.78 -7.78 -10.62
CA LEU A 104 -25.37 -7.91 -10.30
C LEU A 104 -24.71 -6.54 -10.05
N ASN A 105 -25.00 -5.54 -10.88
CA ASN A 105 -24.48 -4.18 -10.69
C ASN A 105 -24.95 -3.57 -9.36
N HIS A 106 -26.22 -3.75 -9.00
CA HIS A 106 -26.74 -3.32 -7.70
C HIS A 106 -26.02 -4.00 -6.53
N LEU A 107 -25.77 -5.30 -6.64
CA LEU A 107 -25.04 -6.07 -5.63
C LEU A 107 -23.59 -5.61 -5.51
N GLU A 108 -22.88 -5.41 -6.62
CA GLU A 108 -21.51 -4.89 -6.65
C GLU A 108 -21.39 -3.54 -5.95
N ILE A 109 -22.32 -2.61 -6.23
CA ILE A 109 -22.34 -1.30 -5.58
C ILE A 109 -22.64 -1.44 -4.07
N SER A 110 -23.60 -2.27 -3.70
CA SER A 110 -24.03 -2.43 -2.30
C SER A 110 -23.02 -3.19 -1.42
N LEU A 111 -22.24 -4.10 -2.00
CA LEU A 111 -21.29 -4.97 -1.29
C LEU A 111 -19.84 -4.52 -1.48
N GLY A 112 -19.54 -3.68 -2.48
CA GLY A 112 -18.19 -3.19 -2.78
C GLY A 112 -17.24 -4.25 -3.35
N LYS A 113 -17.75 -5.43 -3.72
CA LYS A 113 -17.00 -6.52 -4.36
C LYS A 113 -17.43 -6.65 -5.82
N LEU A 114 -16.47 -6.45 -6.72
CA LEU A 114 -16.66 -6.63 -8.16
C LEU A 114 -16.71 -8.11 -8.53
N ILE A 115 -17.52 -8.43 -9.53
CA ILE A 115 -17.61 -9.75 -10.12
C ILE A 115 -16.62 -9.83 -11.29
N LEU A 116 -15.83 -10.90 -11.33
CA LEU A 116 -14.87 -11.10 -12.40
C LEU A 116 -15.59 -11.59 -13.65
N ASN A 117 -15.15 -11.09 -14.82
CA ASN A 117 -15.66 -11.56 -16.12
C ASN A 117 -15.54 -13.07 -16.29
N SER A 118 -14.50 -13.69 -15.74
CA SER A 118 -14.31 -15.14 -15.74
C SER A 118 -15.42 -15.88 -14.99
N CYS A 119 -15.99 -15.30 -13.92
CA CYS A 119 -17.01 -15.94 -13.10
C CYS A 119 -18.44 -15.69 -13.60
N LEU A 120 -18.67 -14.72 -14.49
CA LEU A 120 -20.02 -14.33 -14.94
C LEU A 120 -20.81 -15.49 -15.59
N HIS A 121 -20.12 -16.42 -16.24
CA HIS A 121 -20.74 -17.58 -16.89
C HIS A 121 -21.15 -18.68 -15.90
N GLU A 122 -20.54 -18.72 -14.71
CA GLU A 122 -20.86 -19.65 -13.63
C GLU A 122 -22.11 -19.20 -12.86
N LEU A 123 -22.38 -17.89 -12.84
CA LEU A 123 -23.53 -17.29 -12.15
C LEU A 123 -24.81 -17.50 -12.95
N LYS A 124 -25.45 -18.66 -12.80
CA LYS A 124 -26.73 -18.98 -13.45
C LYS A 124 -27.91 -18.77 -12.51
N THR A 125 -27.73 -19.06 -11.24
CA THR A 125 -28.77 -18.93 -10.20
C THR A 125 -28.37 -17.90 -9.15
N MET A 126 -29.34 -17.41 -8.38
CA MET A 126 -29.05 -16.55 -7.22
C MET A 126 -28.30 -17.28 -6.10
N GLU A 127 -28.42 -18.60 -6.02
CA GLU A 127 -27.60 -19.44 -5.15
C GLU A 127 -26.11 -19.37 -5.54
N ASP A 128 -25.79 -19.41 -6.84
CA ASP A 128 -24.41 -19.24 -7.31
C ASP A 128 -23.86 -17.86 -6.94
N VAL A 129 -24.69 -16.82 -7.04
CA VAL A 129 -24.35 -15.45 -6.63
C VAL A 129 -24.09 -15.37 -5.13
N LEU A 130 -24.94 -16.00 -4.33
CA LEU A 130 -24.77 -16.10 -2.88
C LEU A 130 -23.43 -16.78 -2.55
N ASN A 131 -23.15 -17.93 -3.17
CA ASN A 131 -21.91 -18.67 -2.98
C ASN A 131 -20.67 -17.87 -3.39
N TYR A 132 -20.78 -17.03 -4.42
CA TYR A 132 -19.71 -16.12 -4.82
C TYR A 132 -19.44 -15.04 -3.77
N PHE A 133 -20.49 -14.40 -3.24
CA PHE A 133 -20.35 -13.36 -2.22
C PHE A 133 -20.07 -13.91 -0.83
N LEU A 134 -20.33 -15.18 -0.52
CA LEU A 134 -19.87 -15.77 0.73
C LEU A 134 -18.34 -15.91 0.80
N LYS A 135 -17.66 -16.03 -0.35
CA LYS A 135 -16.20 -16.20 -0.38
C LYS A 135 -15.49 -14.88 0.00
N PRO A 136 -14.76 -14.83 1.14
CA PRO A 136 -13.99 -13.66 1.53
C PRO A 136 -12.78 -13.46 0.60
N VAL A 137 -12.32 -12.22 0.48
CA VAL A 137 -11.12 -11.88 -0.31
C VAL A 137 -10.12 -11.18 0.60
N SER A 138 -8.96 -11.81 0.81
CA SER A 138 -7.84 -11.25 1.58
C SER A 138 -6.71 -10.82 0.66
N ILE A 139 -6.18 -9.61 0.87
CA ILE A 139 -4.99 -9.12 0.15
C ILE A 139 -3.70 -9.67 0.77
N THR A 140 -3.76 -10.13 2.02
CA THR A 140 -2.60 -10.66 2.73
C THR A 140 -2.15 -11.99 2.13
N SER A 141 -0.85 -12.09 1.82
CA SER A 141 -0.23 -13.33 1.37
C SER A 141 -0.21 -14.35 2.51
N ASP A 142 -0.14 -15.63 2.18
CA ASP A 142 -0.09 -16.69 3.19
C ASP A 142 1.19 -16.60 4.04
N TYR A 143 2.29 -16.13 3.44
CA TYR A 143 3.52 -15.80 4.18
C TYR A 143 3.29 -14.71 5.24
N SER A 144 2.70 -13.58 4.87
CA SER A 144 2.39 -12.50 5.81
C SER A 144 1.41 -12.94 6.89
N LYS A 145 0.41 -13.76 6.55
CA LYS A 145 -0.52 -14.33 7.53
C LYS A 145 0.22 -15.21 8.54
N MET A 146 1.09 -16.10 8.06
CA MET A 146 1.88 -16.99 8.91
C MET A 146 2.86 -16.19 9.79
N ALA A 147 3.56 -15.21 9.23
CA ALA A 147 4.49 -14.35 9.98
C ALA A 147 3.82 -13.59 11.12
N ARG A 148 2.57 -13.12 10.91
CA ARG A 148 1.77 -12.41 11.93
C ARG A 148 1.01 -13.32 12.88
N SER A 149 0.96 -14.63 12.60
CA SER A 149 0.18 -15.57 13.39
C SER A 149 0.83 -15.83 14.76
N SER A 150 0.00 -15.98 15.80
CA SER A 150 0.45 -16.33 17.15
C SER A 150 0.70 -17.84 17.34
N GLN A 151 0.48 -18.64 16.29
CA GLN A 151 0.51 -20.10 16.34
C GLN A 151 1.87 -20.70 15.94
N LEU A 152 2.92 -19.88 15.85
CA LEU A 152 4.26 -20.36 15.52
C LEU A 152 4.88 -21.16 16.68
N PRO A 153 5.56 -22.27 16.39
CA PRO A 153 6.44 -22.93 17.36
C PRO A 153 7.50 -21.96 17.90
N LYS A 154 7.89 -22.12 19.17
CA LYS A 154 8.86 -21.22 19.85
C LYS A 154 10.22 -21.14 19.17
N ASN A 155 10.60 -22.16 18.40
CA ASN A 155 11.86 -22.25 17.68
C ASN A 155 11.79 -21.72 16.24
N VAL A 156 10.64 -21.20 15.81
CA VAL A 156 10.44 -20.65 14.47
C VAL A 156 10.19 -19.16 14.58
N HIS A 157 10.99 -18.38 13.86
CA HIS A 157 10.81 -16.94 13.71
C HIS A 157 10.75 -16.60 12.22
N ILE A 158 9.69 -15.90 11.81
CA ILE A 158 9.48 -15.50 10.43
C ILE A 158 9.51 -13.98 10.37
N LEU A 159 10.32 -13.44 9.47
CA LEU A 159 10.48 -12.00 9.28
C LEU A 159 9.57 -11.56 8.13
N GLU A 160 8.51 -10.79 8.43
CA GLU A 160 7.59 -10.32 7.39
C GLU A 160 8.29 -9.37 6.42
N ASP A 161 9.02 -8.39 6.95
CA ASP A 161 9.72 -7.40 6.15
C ASP A 161 11.05 -7.95 5.65
N ALA A 162 11.37 -7.59 4.40
CA ALA A 162 12.66 -7.94 3.81
C ALA A 162 13.77 -7.14 4.51
N VAL A 163 14.47 -7.80 5.43
CA VAL A 163 15.68 -7.26 6.05
C VAL A 163 16.87 -7.55 5.13
N ARG A 164 17.65 -6.52 4.82
CA ARG A 164 18.88 -6.66 4.06
C ARG A 164 19.99 -5.94 4.78
N PHE A 165 21.14 -6.60 4.82
CA PHE A 165 22.31 -6.09 5.52
C PHE A 165 22.70 -4.68 5.04
N HIS A 166 22.88 -3.75 5.98
CA HIS A 166 23.39 -2.41 5.74
C HIS A 166 24.45 -2.05 6.79
N PRO A 167 25.70 -1.75 6.39
CA PRO A 167 26.83 -1.67 7.32
C PRO A 167 26.77 -0.50 8.31
N LEU A 168 25.98 0.54 8.01
CA LEU A 168 25.79 1.68 8.92
C LEU A 168 24.62 1.50 9.90
N THR A 169 23.77 0.51 9.66
CA THR A 169 22.51 0.33 10.39
C THR A 169 22.54 -0.95 11.23
N ASP A 170 23.21 -2.00 10.73
CA ASP A 170 23.28 -3.29 11.43
C ASP A 170 24.49 -3.36 12.37
N GLU A 171 24.20 -3.38 13.67
CA GLU A 171 25.21 -3.41 14.74
C GLU A 171 25.64 -4.83 15.14
N GLN A 172 24.87 -5.86 14.79
CA GLN A 172 25.04 -7.24 15.31
C GLN A 172 26.40 -7.89 15.00
N HIS A 173 27.17 -7.34 14.06
CA HIS A 173 28.53 -7.77 13.74
C HIS A 173 29.50 -6.59 13.53
N GLY A 174 29.24 -5.45 14.19
CA GLY A 174 30.07 -4.25 14.03
C GLY A 174 30.11 -3.73 12.58
N GLY A 175 29.01 -3.87 11.84
CA GLY A 175 28.94 -3.48 10.42
C GLY A 175 29.74 -4.39 9.46
N ILE A 176 30.22 -5.55 9.93
CA ILE A 176 30.93 -6.52 9.09
C ILE A 176 29.92 -7.50 8.49
N THR A 177 29.96 -7.62 7.17
CA THR A 177 29.06 -8.49 6.39
C THR A 177 29.77 -9.83 6.12
N ALA A 178 29.01 -10.94 6.15
CA ALA A 178 29.53 -12.26 5.78
C ALA A 178 29.88 -12.39 4.28
N PHE A 179 29.44 -11.42 3.46
CA PHE A 179 29.61 -11.42 2.02
C PHE A 179 30.39 -10.17 1.57
N PRO A 180 31.72 -10.13 1.79
CA PRO A 180 32.54 -9.00 1.37
C PRO A 180 32.48 -8.82 -0.15
N LYS A 181 32.68 -7.58 -0.63
CA LYS A 181 32.61 -7.20 -2.06
C LYS A 181 31.25 -7.41 -2.74
N SER A 182 30.24 -7.90 -2.03
CA SER A 182 28.88 -8.03 -2.57
C SER A 182 28.12 -6.72 -2.36
N SER A 183 27.70 -6.09 -3.46
CA SER A 183 26.90 -4.86 -3.40
C SER A 183 25.41 -5.19 -3.30
N THR A 184 24.71 -4.42 -2.49
CA THR A 184 23.26 -4.43 -2.36
C THR A 184 22.67 -3.40 -3.31
N TYR A 185 22.43 -3.82 -4.55
CA TYR A 185 21.72 -2.99 -5.52
C TYR A 185 20.20 -3.09 -5.33
N VAL A 186 19.54 -1.93 -5.27
CA VAL A 186 18.09 -1.82 -5.18
C VAL A 186 17.60 -1.15 -6.46
N PRO A 187 17.01 -1.91 -7.40
CA PRO A 187 16.80 -1.44 -8.77
C PRO A 187 15.66 -0.42 -8.91
N SER A 188 14.58 -0.55 -8.14
CA SER A 188 13.40 0.29 -8.33
C SER A 188 13.28 1.36 -7.25
N LEU A 189 12.75 2.53 -7.64
CA LEU A 189 12.45 3.62 -6.70
C LEU A 189 11.47 3.17 -5.61
N ARG A 190 10.55 2.25 -5.94
CA ARG A 190 9.63 1.62 -4.98
C ARG A 190 10.41 0.84 -3.93
N PHE A 191 11.32 -0.04 -4.33
CA PHE A 191 12.11 -0.84 -3.38
C PHE A 191 13.05 0.02 -2.54
N ARG A 192 13.55 1.14 -3.07
CA ARG A 192 14.42 2.07 -2.33
C ARG A 192 13.76 2.75 -1.12
N ARG A 193 12.42 2.72 -1.05
CA ARG A 193 11.64 3.16 0.12
C ARG A 193 11.68 2.14 1.25
N TYR A 194 11.71 0.85 0.92
CA TYR A 194 11.70 -0.24 1.90
C TYR A 194 13.12 -0.63 2.32
N VAL A 195 14.05 -0.73 1.36
CA VAL A 195 15.41 -1.21 1.60
C VAL A 195 16.42 -0.22 1.07
N LYS A 196 17.48 0.05 1.86
CA LYS A 196 18.59 0.90 1.44
C LYS A 196 19.59 0.10 0.62
N GLY A 197 19.96 0.65 -0.53
CA GLY A 197 21.06 0.13 -1.33
C GLY A 197 22.40 0.41 -0.66
N PHE A 198 23.34 -0.52 -0.78
CA PHE A 198 24.72 -0.34 -0.31
C PHE A 198 25.70 -0.78 -1.39
N ARG A 199 26.72 0.04 -1.66
CA ARG A 199 27.78 -0.30 -2.62
C ARG A 199 29.01 -0.76 -1.85
N ALA A 200 29.28 -2.06 -1.90
CA ALA A 200 30.47 -2.62 -1.27
C ALA A 200 31.75 -2.19 -2.00
N LYS A 201 32.82 -2.10 -1.22
CA LYS A 201 34.19 -1.90 -1.70
C LYS A 201 34.67 -3.19 -2.36
N THR A 202 34.86 -3.20 -3.68
CA THR A 202 35.26 -4.39 -4.44
C THR A 202 36.79 -4.47 -4.61
N GLU A 203 37.36 -3.37 -5.09
CA GLU A 203 38.79 -3.21 -5.36
C GLU A 203 39.54 -2.70 -4.12
N TRP A 204 40.84 -2.99 -4.08
CA TRP A 204 41.70 -2.66 -2.95
C TRP A 204 41.77 -1.14 -2.67
N HIS A 205 41.80 -0.32 -3.73
CA HIS A 205 41.79 1.15 -3.63
C HIS A 205 40.52 1.75 -3.02
N HIS A 206 39.41 1.01 -2.95
CA HIS A 206 38.21 1.50 -2.26
C HIS A 206 38.34 1.40 -0.73
N PHE A 207 39.26 0.56 -0.24
CA PHE A 207 39.55 0.40 1.18
C PHE A 207 40.48 1.48 1.69
N GLU A 208 41.30 2.06 0.81
CA GLU A 208 42.04 3.28 1.11
C GLU A 208 41.01 4.40 1.38
N GLU A 209 40.87 4.76 2.65
CA GLU A 209 40.15 5.96 3.04
C GLU A 209 40.75 7.13 2.26
N LYS A 210 39.91 8.11 1.89
CA LYS A 210 40.35 9.37 1.28
C LYS A 210 41.15 10.21 2.29
N HIS A 211 42.24 9.67 2.82
CA HIS A 211 43.43 10.42 3.14
C HIS A 211 44.15 10.72 1.81
N PHE A 212 43.46 11.39 0.90
CA PHE A 212 44.20 12.34 0.09
C PHE A 212 44.57 13.42 1.08
N ASP A 213 45.76 13.30 1.66
CA ASP A 213 46.39 14.41 2.37
C ASP A 213 46.56 15.52 1.32
N TYR A 214 45.51 16.33 1.13
CA TYR A 214 45.68 17.67 0.62
C TYR A 214 46.39 18.43 1.73
N THR A 215 47.67 18.15 1.95
CA THR A 215 48.54 19.23 2.41
C THR A 215 48.35 20.32 1.36
N SER A 216 47.70 21.43 1.75
CA SER A 216 47.53 22.59 0.88
C SER A 216 48.85 22.83 0.16
N THR A 217 48.82 22.94 -1.16
CA THR A 217 50.04 23.25 -1.91
C THR A 217 50.69 24.45 -1.25
N PRO A 218 51.98 24.38 -0.87
CA PRO A 218 52.62 25.47 -0.17
C PRO A 218 52.43 26.76 -0.97
N PRO A 219 52.18 27.92 -0.31
CA PRO A 219 51.84 29.17 -0.99
C PRO A 219 52.87 29.59 -2.05
N GLU A 220 54.10 29.11 -1.92
CA GLU A 220 55.25 29.47 -2.73
C GLU A 220 55.61 28.43 -3.81
N ALA A 221 54.65 27.58 -4.21
CA ALA A 221 54.91 26.60 -5.26
C ALA A 221 55.28 27.29 -6.59
N PRO A 222 56.46 27.03 -7.19
CA PRO A 222 57.00 27.81 -8.31
C PRO A 222 56.15 27.75 -9.59
N TRP A 223 55.25 26.77 -9.70
CA TRP A 223 54.30 26.63 -10.81
C TRP A 223 53.05 27.51 -10.67
N LEU A 224 52.71 28.03 -9.48
CA LEU A 224 51.60 28.97 -9.30
C LEU A 224 51.92 30.33 -9.94
N LYS A 225 53.12 30.87 -9.68
CA LYS A 225 53.60 32.14 -10.23
C LYS A 225 53.73 32.12 -11.77
N LYS A 226 54.29 31.04 -12.32
CA LYS A 226 54.37 30.85 -13.78
C LYS A 226 53.01 30.68 -14.45
N LYS A 227 52.00 30.16 -13.73
CA LYS A 227 50.65 29.95 -14.27
C LYS A 227 49.83 31.25 -14.25
N SER A 228 49.97 32.08 -13.21
CA SER A 228 49.38 33.42 -13.18
C SER A 228 49.99 34.34 -14.24
N GLU A 229 51.32 34.35 -14.39
CA GLU A 229 52.03 35.13 -15.43
C GLU A 229 51.61 34.72 -16.86
N ARG A 230 51.19 33.46 -17.08
CA ARG A 230 50.62 33.02 -18.36
C ARG A 230 49.20 33.53 -18.59
N MET A 231 48.38 33.62 -17.54
CA MET A 231 46.98 34.06 -17.65
C MET A 231 46.88 35.55 -17.97
N ASP A 232 47.79 36.37 -17.41
CA ASP A 232 47.80 37.83 -17.61
C ASP A 232 48.29 38.26 -19.00
N ASN A 233 48.99 37.37 -19.72
CA ASN A 233 49.52 37.64 -21.07
C ASN A 233 48.55 37.27 -22.21
N ILE A 234 47.32 36.84 -21.91
CA ILE A 234 46.31 36.58 -22.93
C ILE A 234 45.68 37.91 -23.35
N ARG A 235 46.19 38.52 -24.43
CA ARG A 235 45.53 39.67 -25.06
C ARG A 235 44.20 39.23 -25.65
N VAL A 236 43.09 39.64 -25.02
CA VAL A 236 41.74 39.38 -25.52
C VAL A 236 41.42 40.35 -26.65
N ASN A 237 41.84 40.03 -27.87
CA ASN A 237 41.37 40.73 -29.08
C ASN A 237 40.17 39.99 -29.67
N LYS A 238 38.96 40.39 -29.25
CA LYS A 238 37.74 40.50 -30.08
C LYS A 238 36.53 40.85 -29.21
N LEU A 239 35.82 41.92 -29.59
CA LEU A 239 34.45 42.17 -29.13
C LEU A 239 33.54 41.05 -29.65
N CYS A 240 32.81 40.40 -28.76
CA CYS A 240 31.61 39.64 -29.13
C CYS A 240 30.40 40.45 -28.66
N TYR A 241 29.68 41.01 -29.63
CA TYR A 241 28.33 41.55 -29.45
C TYR A 241 27.37 40.40 -29.16
N PHE A 242 26.48 40.60 -28.18
CA PHE A 242 25.21 39.87 -28.08
C PHE A 242 24.14 40.63 -28.86
#